data_AF-A0A7Z1Q0A0-F1
#
_entry.id   AF-A0A7Z1Q0A0-F1
#
_cell.length_a   1.000
_cell.length_b   1.000
_cell.length_c   1.000
_cell.angle_alpha   90.00
_cell.angle_beta   90.00
_cell.angle_gamma   90.00
#
_symmetry.space_group_name_H-M   'P 1'
#
loop_
_entity.id
_entity.type
_entity.pdbx_description
1 polymer ?
#
loop_
_entity_poly.entity_id
_entity_poly.type
_entity_poly.pdbx_seq_one_letter_code
_entity_poly.pdbx_strand_id
1 'polypeptide(L)'
;MKSFSLLTNCWLPVRFNDGSTGKLAPVDLADENVVDIAATRADLQGAAWQFLLGLLQCSIAPKNSARWEDIWLDGLTEEMLREALAPLEHAFQFGAETPSFMQDFEPLTGEKVSVASLLPETPGAQTTKFNKDHFVKRGVTERFCPHCAALALFSLQLNAPSGGKGYRTGLRGGGPMTTLIELQAYQSERQTPLWRKLWLNVMPQDAADLPLPVTCDASVFPWLAATRTSEQASAVTTPEQVNKLQAYWGMPRRIR
;
A
#
# COMPACT_ATOMS: atom_id res chain seq x y z
N MET A 1 -5.89 12.98 -15.65
CA MET A 1 -5.12 11.72 -15.74
C MET A 1 -6.11 10.61 -16.04
N LYS A 2 -5.84 9.70 -16.99
CA LYS A 2 -6.72 8.54 -17.19
C LYS A 2 -6.57 7.60 -15.99
N SER A 3 -7.68 7.02 -15.53
CA SER A 3 -7.66 6.00 -14.49
C SER A 3 -6.92 4.75 -14.97
N PHE A 4 -6.28 4.04 -14.05
CA PHE A 4 -5.64 2.76 -14.31
C PHE A 4 -5.76 1.84 -13.09
N SER A 5 -5.65 0.55 -13.32
CA SER A 5 -5.70 -0.47 -12.27
C SER A 5 -4.35 -0.64 -11.61
N LEU A 6 -4.32 -0.64 -10.29
CA LEU A 6 -3.14 -0.97 -9.51
C LEU A 6 -2.91 -2.48 -9.40
N LEU A 7 -3.80 -3.33 -9.94
CA LEU A 7 -3.62 -4.79 -9.94
C LEU A 7 -3.08 -5.30 -11.29
N THR A 8 -3.58 -4.76 -12.41
CA THR A 8 -3.32 -5.28 -13.75
C THR A 8 -2.39 -4.42 -14.60
N ASN A 9 -2.20 -3.13 -14.29
CA ASN A 9 -1.19 -2.32 -14.99
C ASN A 9 0.20 -2.54 -14.40
N CYS A 10 1.24 -2.62 -15.23
CA CYS A 10 2.62 -2.67 -14.76
C CYS A 10 3.03 -1.32 -14.18
N TRP A 11 3.04 -1.19 -12.84
CA TRP A 11 3.25 0.10 -12.19
C TRP A 11 4.33 0.12 -11.11
N LEU A 12 4.52 -0.99 -10.39
CA LEU A 12 5.51 -1.11 -9.32
C LEU A 12 6.91 -1.25 -9.91
N PRO A 13 7.89 -0.44 -9.50
CA PRO A 13 9.26 -0.59 -10.00
C PRO A 13 9.88 -1.86 -9.42
N VAL A 14 10.48 -2.69 -10.27
CA VAL A 14 11.10 -3.96 -9.88
C VAL A 14 12.48 -4.14 -10.48
N ARG A 15 13.26 -5.03 -9.87
CA ARG A 15 14.53 -5.54 -10.38
C ARG A 15 14.37 -7.01 -10.75
N PHE A 16 14.92 -7.38 -11.90
CA PHE A 16 14.95 -8.75 -12.39
C PHE A 16 16.26 -9.45 -12.00
N ASN A 17 16.29 -10.78 -12.13
CA ASN A 17 17.44 -11.62 -11.81
C ASN A 17 18.71 -11.27 -12.62
N ASP A 18 18.56 -10.77 -13.84
CA ASP A 18 19.64 -10.28 -14.71
C ASP A 18 20.18 -8.89 -14.30
N GLY A 19 19.58 -8.28 -13.26
CA GLY A 19 19.94 -6.97 -12.74
C GLY A 19 19.26 -5.79 -13.44
N SER A 20 18.51 -6.02 -14.50
CA SER A 20 17.72 -4.99 -15.17
C SER A 20 16.56 -4.52 -14.29
N THR A 21 16.02 -3.34 -14.58
CA THR A 21 14.87 -2.78 -13.87
C THR A 21 13.69 -2.62 -14.81
N GLY A 22 12.48 -2.88 -14.33
CA GLY A 22 11.24 -2.66 -15.08
C GLY A 22 10.07 -2.34 -14.17
N LYS A 23 8.88 -2.74 -14.61
CA LYS A 23 7.65 -2.57 -13.84
C LYS A 23 6.86 -3.87 -13.76
N LEU A 24 6.24 -4.10 -12.61
CA LEU A 24 5.42 -5.25 -12.30
C LEU A 24 3.96 -4.81 -12.09
N ALA A 25 3.02 -5.61 -12.58
CA ALA A 25 1.63 -5.60 -12.14
C ALA A 25 1.45 -6.65 -11.04
N PRO A 26 0.72 -6.38 -9.94
CA PRO A 26 0.53 -7.37 -8.88
C PRO A 26 -0.02 -8.74 -9.32
N VAL A 27 -0.82 -8.79 -10.39
CA VAL A 27 -1.29 -10.07 -10.97
C VAL A 27 -0.15 -10.95 -11.53
N ASP A 28 1.00 -10.35 -11.85
CA ASP A 28 2.17 -11.04 -12.39
C ASP A 28 3.23 -11.31 -11.31
N LEU A 29 2.89 -11.16 -10.01
CA LEU A 29 3.83 -11.32 -8.89
C LEU A 29 4.48 -12.72 -8.81
N ALA A 30 3.87 -13.73 -9.44
CA ALA A 30 4.40 -15.08 -9.56
C ALA A 30 5.63 -15.21 -10.49
N ASP A 31 6.02 -14.15 -11.21
CA ASP A 31 7.20 -14.18 -12.07
C ASP A 31 8.49 -14.49 -11.27
N GLU A 32 9.05 -15.67 -11.50
CA GLU A 32 10.27 -16.15 -10.85
C GLU A 32 11.52 -15.30 -11.20
N ASN A 33 11.47 -14.48 -12.26
CA ASN A 33 12.57 -13.60 -12.64
C ASN A 33 12.57 -12.29 -11.84
N VAL A 34 11.47 -11.92 -11.19
CA VAL A 34 11.38 -10.69 -10.40
C VAL A 34 11.93 -10.95 -9.01
N VAL A 35 13.02 -10.27 -8.64
CA VAL A 35 13.76 -10.59 -7.41
C VAL A 35 13.62 -9.54 -6.32
N ASP A 36 13.25 -8.30 -6.66
CA ASP A 36 12.94 -7.27 -5.65
C ASP A 36 12.19 -6.06 -6.22
N ILE A 37 11.68 -5.20 -5.33
CA ILE A 37 11.27 -3.83 -5.67
C ILE A 37 12.52 -2.99 -5.95
N ALA A 38 12.41 -2.04 -6.89
CA ALA A 38 13.46 -1.10 -7.27
C ALA A 38 13.00 0.36 -7.09
N ALA A 39 12.45 0.68 -5.92
CA ALA A 39 11.98 2.04 -5.64
C ALA A 39 13.17 2.99 -5.45
N THR A 40 13.00 4.24 -5.88
CA THR A 40 14.06 5.27 -5.79
C THR A 40 14.30 5.79 -4.36
N ARG A 41 13.42 5.44 -3.42
CA ARG A 41 13.51 5.83 -2.01
C ARG A 41 13.21 4.62 -1.12
N ALA A 42 13.90 4.54 0.02
CA ALA A 42 13.75 3.44 0.97
C ALA A 42 12.36 3.39 1.63
N ASP A 43 11.75 4.53 1.91
CA ASP A 43 10.38 4.59 2.44
C ASP A 43 9.36 4.07 1.42
N LEU A 44 9.55 4.37 0.13
CA LEU A 44 8.71 3.84 -0.95
C LEU A 44 8.99 2.35 -1.24
N GLN A 45 10.23 1.87 -1.05
CA GLN A 45 10.58 0.45 -1.11
C GLN A 45 9.76 -0.35 -0.09
N GLY A 46 9.80 0.09 1.17
CA GLY A 46 9.04 -0.55 2.25
C GLY A 46 7.52 -0.40 2.08
N ALA A 47 7.04 0.70 1.50
CA ALA A 47 5.64 0.88 1.16
C ALA A 47 5.19 -0.08 0.05
N ALA A 48 5.99 -0.29 -1.00
CA ALA A 48 5.66 -1.23 -2.07
C ALA A 48 5.57 -2.67 -1.56
N TRP A 49 6.49 -3.08 -0.68
CA TRP A 49 6.40 -4.38 0.02
C TRP A 49 5.11 -4.49 0.83
N GLN A 50 4.81 -3.49 1.67
CA GLN A 50 3.56 -3.50 2.47
C GLN A 50 2.30 -3.48 1.60
N PHE A 51 2.31 -2.82 0.45
CA PHE A 51 1.20 -2.85 -0.51
C PHE A 51 0.96 -4.27 -1.04
N LEU A 52 2.01 -4.94 -1.52
CA LEU A 52 1.91 -6.32 -2.02
C LEU A 52 1.51 -7.30 -0.90
N LEU A 53 2.06 -7.14 0.31
CA LEU A 53 1.66 -7.95 1.47
C LEU A 53 0.19 -7.73 1.83
N GLY A 54 -0.30 -6.50 1.78
CA GLY A 54 -1.71 -6.19 1.97
C GLY A 54 -2.58 -6.92 0.96
N LEU A 55 -2.20 -6.90 -0.33
CA LEU A 55 -2.91 -7.63 -1.38
C LEU A 55 -2.94 -9.13 -1.10
N LEU A 56 -1.78 -9.75 -0.83
CA LEU A 56 -1.69 -11.18 -0.54
C LEU A 56 -2.53 -11.55 0.68
N GLN A 57 -2.42 -10.79 1.78
CA GLN A 57 -3.15 -11.05 3.01
C GLN A 57 -4.68 -10.91 2.84
N CYS A 58 -5.14 -10.03 1.93
CA CYS A 58 -6.56 -9.79 1.69
C CYS A 58 -7.18 -10.68 0.60
N SER A 59 -6.38 -11.41 -0.17
CA SER A 59 -6.86 -12.18 -1.33
C SER A 59 -6.56 -13.68 -1.27
N ILE A 60 -5.37 -14.06 -0.81
CA ILE A 60 -4.86 -15.43 -0.91
C ILE A 60 -4.18 -15.92 0.38
N ALA A 61 -4.42 -15.24 1.50
CA ALA A 61 -3.92 -15.70 2.81
C ALA A 61 -4.34 -17.17 3.05
N PRO A 62 -3.39 -18.07 3.36
CA PRO A 62 -3.70 -19.48 3.50
C PRO A 62 -4.58 -19.72 4.72
N LYS A 63 -5.48 -20.70 4.66
CA LYS A 63 -6.39 -20.98 5.79
C LYS A 63 -5.65 -21.38 7.08
N ASN A 64 -4.54 -22.09 6.94
CA ASN A 64 -3.73 -22.65 8.02
C ASN A 64 -2.29 -22.87 7.57
N SER A 65 -1.42 -23.28 8.50
CA SER A 65 0.01 -23.49 8.24
C SER A 65 0.30 -24.55 7.16
N ALA A 66 -0.53 -25.60 7.04
CA ALA A 66 -0.34 -26.61 6.00
C ALA A 66 -0.54 -26.01 4.60
N ARG A 67 -1.58 -25.19 4.41
CA ARG A 67 -1.80 -24.45 3.16
C ARG A 67 -0.74 -23.39 2.88
N TRP A 68 -0.15 -22.84 3.92
CA TRP A 68 0.99 -21.93 3.77
C TRP A 68 2.21 -22.68 3.22
N GLU A 69 2.46 -23.90 3.72
CA GLU A 69 3.56 -24.77 3.29
C GLU A 69 3.36 -25.27 1.85
N ASP A 70 2.13 -25.61 1.45
CA ASP A 70 1.80 -25.97 0.06
C ASP A 70 2.34 -24.91 -0.92
N ILE A 71 2.01 -23.62 -0.71
CA ILE A 71 2.47 -22.52 -1.59
C ILE A 71 3.99 -22.29 -1.49
N TRP A 72 4.56 -22.46 -0.30
CA TRP A 72 6.00 -22.32 -0.10
C TRP A 72 6.81 -23.37 -0.88
N LEU A 73 6.32 -24.61 -0.94
CA LEU A 73 6.97 -25.73 -1.60
C LEU A 73 6.66 -25.80 -3.10
N ASP A 74 5.38 -25.68 -3.47
CA ASP A 74 4.90 -25.90 -4.83
C ASP A 74 4.99 -24.64 -5.70
N GLY A 75 5.06 -23.47 -5.07
CA GLY A 75 5.15 -22.18 -5.74
C GLY A 75 3.82 -21.41 -5.80
N LEU A 76 3.94 -20.10 -5.98
CA LEU A 76 2.81 -19.23 -6.29
C LEU A 76 2.63 -19.16 -7.80
N THR A 77 1.44 -19.45 -8.32
CA THR A 77 1.18 -19.41 -9.76
C THR A 77 0.48 -18.12 -10.20
N GLU A 78 0.67 -17.73 -11.47
CA GLU A 78 -0.04 -16.58 -12.04
C GLU A 78 -1.56 -16.76 -11.98
N GLU A 79 -2.08 -17.95 -12.27
CA GLU A 79 -3.53 -18.21 -12.26
C GLU A 79 -4.11 -17.98 -10.87
N MET A 80 -3.43 -18.49 -9.82
CA MET A 80 -3.83 -18.27 -8.43
C MET A 80 -3.93 -16.77 -8.09
N LEU A 81 -2.96 -15.97 -8.55
CA LEU A 81 -2.98 -14.52 -8.33
C LEU A 81 -4.08 -13.83 -9.12
N ARG A 82 -4.28 -14.19 -10.40
CA ARG A 82 -5.34 -13.61 -11.24
C ARG A 82 -6.71 -13.88 -10.65
N GLU A 83 -6.99 -15.12 -10.26
CA GLU A 83 -8.24 -15.52 -9.62
C GLU A 83 -8.45 -14.82 -8.28
N ALA A 84 -7.41 -14.75 -7.43
CA ALA A 84 -7.51 -14.14 -6.10
C ALA A 84 -7.67 -12.61 -6.15
N LEU A 85 -7.04 -11.94 -7.12
CA LEU A 85 -7.06 -10.48 -7.24
C LEU A 85 -8.24 -9.94 -8.06
N ALA A 86 -8.82 -10.74 -8.96
CA ALA A 86 -9.95 -10.31 -9.79
C ALA A 86 -11.14 -9.72 -8.98
N PRO A 87 -11.55 -10.29 -7.84
CA PRO A 87 -12.63 -9.72 -7.02
C PRO A 87 -12.29 -8.37 -6.38
N LEU A 88 -11.02 -7.94 -6.39
CA LEU A 88 -10.57 -6.68 -5.81
C LEU A 88 -10.47 -5.56 -6.84
N GLU A 89 -10.60 -5.84 -8.13
CA GLU A 89 -10.31 -4.91 -9.23
C GLU A 89 -11.05 -3.57 -9.12
N HIS A 90 -12.32 -3.59 -8.68
CA HIS A 90 -13.12 -2.37 -8.49
C HIS A 90 -12.56 -1.43 -7.42
N ALA A 91 -11.80 -1.96 -6.46
CA ALA A 91 -11.23 -1.19 -5.36
C ALA A 91 -9.86 -0.60 -5.70
N PHE A 92 -9.13 -1.14 -6.66
CA PHE A 92 -7.75 -0.74 -6.91
C PHE A 92 -7.60 0.13 -8.16
N GLN A 93 -8.62 0.91 -8.50
CA GLN A 93 -8.54 1.93 -9.55
C GLN A 93 -7.93 3.22 -9.00
N PHE A 94 -6.98 3.82 -9.73
CA PHE A 94 -6.38 5.09 -9.36
C PHE A 94 -6.48 6.10 -10.50
N GLY A 95 -7.09 7.26 -10.26
CA GLY A 95 -7.29 8.25 -11.31
C GLY A 95 -8.27 9.36 -10.96
N ALA A 96 -8.94 9.88 -11.98
CA ALA A 96 -9.89 10.99 -11.84
C ALA A 96 -11.30 10.54 -11.43
N GLU A 97 -11.61 9.25 -11.59
CA GLU A 97 -12.92 8.66 -11.29
C GLU A 97 -13.00 8.24 -9.83
N THR A 98 -14.22 8.22 -9.27
CA THR A 98 -14.48 7.78 -7.89
C THR A 98 -15.28 6.48 -7.93
N PRO A 99 -14.97 5.48 -7.09
CA PRO A 99 -13.92 5.47 -6.07
C PRO A 99 -12.50 5.42 -6.66
N SER A 100 -11.55 6.11 -6.02
CA SER A 100 -10.13 6.12 -6.39
C SER A 100 -9.31 5.68 -5.18
N PHE A 101 -8.33 4.82 -5.41
CA PHE A 101 -7.51 4.18 -4.40
C PHE A 101 -6.95 5.20 -3.39
N MET A 102 -7.35 5.02 -2.12
CA MET A 102 -6.93 5.83 -0.96
C MET A 102 -7.16 7.34 -1.07
N GLN A 103 -8.09 7.76 -1.93
CA GLN A 103 -8.55 9.14 -2.02
C GLN A 103 -9.93 9.30 -1.39
N ASP A 104 -10.25 10.53 -0.98
CA ASP A 104 -11.55 10.84 -0.40
C ASP A 104 -12.66 10.55 -1.41
N PHE A 105 -13.68 9.83 -0.96
CA PHE A 105 -14.82 9.47 -1.79
C PHE A 105 -15.54 10.73 -2.29
N GLU A 106 -15.70 11.73 -1.42
CA GLU A 106 -16.36 12.98 -1.76
C GLU A 106 -15.36 14.02 -2.29
N PRO A 107 -15.82 14.95 -3.16
CA PRO A 107 -15.02 16.12 -3.52
C PRO A 107 -14.65 16.95 -2.27
N LEU A 108 -13.38 17.33 -2.16
CA LEU A 108 -12.90 18.17 -1.05
C LEU A 108 -12.99 19.65 -1.41
N THR A 109 -13.61 20.43 -0.52
CA THR A 109 -13.57 21.90 -0.55
C THR A 109 -12.38 22.37 0.30
N GLY A 110 -11.17 22.32 -0.26
CA GLY A 110 -9.94 22.67 0.45
C GLY A 110 -8.92 23.38 -0.45
N GLU A 111 -7.84 23.86 0.15
CA GLU A 111 -6.73 24.46 -0.60
C GLU A 111 -5.94 23.40 -1.36
N LYS A 112 -5.56 23.73 -2.60
CA LYS A 112 -4.63 22.90 -3.37
C LYS A 112 -3.25 23.00 -2.75
N VAL A 113 -2.69 21.86 -2.35
CA VAL A 113 -1.31 21.76 -1.87
C VAL A 113 -0.40 21.19 -2.94
N SER A 114 0.91 21.41 -2.80
CA SER A 114 1.90 20.80 -3.69
C SER A 114 1.86 19.27 -3.58
N VAL A 115 1.99 18.56 -4.70
CA VAL A 115 2.10 17.08 -4.72
C VAL A 115 3.28 16.56 -3.88
N ALA A 116 4.30 17.40 -3.67
CA ALA A 116 5.40 17.11 -2.76
C ALA A 116 4.93 16.77 -1.35
N SER A 117 3.77 17.28 -0.89
CA SER A 117 3.25 17.00 0.45
C SER A 117 2.85 15.54 0.68
N LEU A 118 2.85 14.72 -0.37
CA LEU A 118 2.77 13.27 -0.24
C LEU A 118 4.04 12.66 0.37
N LEU A 119 5.15 13.39 0.34
CA LEU A 119 6.41 12.98 0.92
C LEU A 119 6.55 13.51 2.36
N PRO A 120 6.83 12.65 3.36
CA PRO A 120 6.83 13.05 4.77
C PRO A 120 7.78 14.20 5.13
N GLU A 121 8.91 14.32 4.43
CA GLU A 121 9.93 15.34 4.68
C GLU A 121 9.60 16.71 4.09
N THR A 122 8.57 16.80 3.25
CA THR A 122 8.20 18.06 2.60
C THR A 122 7.76 19.08 3.64
N PRO A 123 8.33 20.30 3.64
CA PRO A 123 8.02 21.30 4.64
C PRO A 123 6.57 21.75 4.56
N GLY A 124 5.88 21.73 5.71
CA GLY A 124 4.54 22.30 5.85
C GLY A 124 4.55 23.83 5.85
N ALA A 125 3.35 24.43 5.79
CA ALA A 125 3.18 25.89 5.68
C ALA A 125 3.94 26.70 6.73
N GLN A 126 3.94 26.26 7.99
CA GLN A 126 4.67 26.95 9.07
C GLN A 126 6.19 26.80 8.92
N THR A 127 6.68 25.62 8.55
CA THR A 127 8.11 25.37 8.33
C THR A 127 8.64 26.28 7.22
N THR A 128 7.90 26.40 6.11
CA THR A 128 8.23 27.30 5.00
C THR A 128 8.15 28.78 5.41
N LYS A 129 7.07 29.19 6.09
CA LYS A 129 6.85 30.58 6.53
C LYS A 129 7.98 31.08 7.44
N PHE A 130 8.48 30.23 8.33
CA PHE A 130 9.54 30.56 9.26
C PHE A 130 10.94 30.16 8.77
N ASN A 131 11.08 29.73 7.50
CA ASN A 131 12.35 29.29 6.89
C ASN A 131 13.09 28.22 7.73
N LYS A 132 12.35 27.27 8.29
CA LYS A 132 12.90 26.18 9.13
C LYS A 132 13.30 24.93 8.32
N ASP A 133 13.21 25.00 7.01
CA ASP A 133 13.45 23.93 6.04
C ASP A 133 14.87 23.97 5.45
N HIS A 134 15.87 24.37 6.25
CA HIS A 134 17.24 24.62 5.81
C HIS A 134 17.90 23.48 5.00
N PHE A 135 17.53 22.24 5.28
CA PHE A 135 18.11 21.04 4.65
C PHE A 135 17.24 20.42 3.55
N VAL A 136 16.04 20.96 3.33
CA VAL A 136 15.13 20.46 2.29
C VAL A 136 15.11 21.45 1.13
N LYS A 137 15.62 21.00 -0.03
CA LYS A 137 15.63 21.83 -1.23
C LYS A 137 14.20 22.02 -1.75
N ARG A 138 13.74 23.27 -1.81
CA ARG A 138 12.44 23.64 -2.40
C ARG A 138 12.46 23.41 -3.92
N GLY A 139 11.30 23.13 -4.50
CA GLY A 139 11.14 22.99 -5.96
C GLY A 139 11.73 21.73 -6.58
N VAL A 140 12.17 20.75 -5.78
CA VAL A 140 12.72 19.48 -6.31
C VAL A 140 11.59 18.53 -6.77
N THR A 141 10.49 18.50 -6.03
CA THR A 141 9.35 17.60 -6.28
C THR A 141 8.14 18.37 -6.78
N GLU A 142 8.18 18.84 -8.02
CA GLU A 142 7.07 19.60 -8.60
C GLU A 142 6.04 18.71 -9.31
N ARG A 143 6.45 17.51 -9.72
CA ARG A 143 5.64 16.61 -10.53
C ARG A 143 5.87 15.17 -10.11
N PHE A 144 4.79 14.40 -10.10
CA PHE A 144 4.84 12.95 -9.96
C PHE A 144 4.34 12.28 -11.24
N CYS A 145 4.97 11.14 -11.57
CA CYS A 145 4.35 10.20 -12.47
C CYS A 145 3.09 9.60 -11.77
N PRO A 146 2.06 9.17 -12.52
CA PRO A 146 0.86 8.55 -11.95
C PRO A 146 1.17 7.43 -10.93
N HIS A 147 2.09 6.53 -11.28
CA HIS A 147 2.49 5.40 -10.44
C HIS A 147 3.20 5.85 -9.17
N CYS A 148 4.01 6.91 -9.28
CA CYS A 148 4.73 7.54 -8.19
C CYS A 148 3.76 8.16 -7.19
N ALA A 149 2.70 8.80 -7.68
CA ALA A 149 1.64 9.39 -6.86
C ALA A 149 0.84 8.33 -6.11
N ALA A 150 0.47 7.22 -6.76
CA ALA A 150 -0.21 6.11 -6.10
C ALA A 150 0.63 5.52 -4.94
N LEU A 151 1.92 5.25 -5.18
CA LEU A 151 2.81 4.70 -4.14
C LEU A 151 3.07 5.68 -3.01
N ALA A 152 3.29 6.97 -3.34
CA ALA A 152 3.51 8.00 -2.33
C ALA A 152 2.26 8.25 -1.49
N LEU A 153 1.06 8.22 -2.09
CA LEU A 153 -0.21 8.29 -1.38
C LEU A 153 -0.36 7.11 -0.42
N PHE A 154 -0.12 5.88 -0.89
CA PHE A 154 -0.14 4.69 -0.04
C PHE A 154 0.83 4.83 1.13
N SER A 155 2.09 5.18 0.86
CA SER A 155 3.12 5.37 1.89
C SER A 155 2.71 6.42 2.93
N LEU A 156 2.14 7.55 2.50
CA LEU A 156 1.70 8.60 3.41
C LEU A 156 0.54 8.14 4.29
N GLN A 157 -0.46 7.45 3.73
CA GLN A 157 -1.62 6.98 4.49
C GLN A 157 -1.23 5.86 5.47
N LEU A 158 -0.35 4.96 5.02
CA LEU A 158 0.15 3.80 5.76
C LEU A 158 0.98 4.19 6.99
N ASN A 159 1.89 5.16 6.81
CA ASN A 159 2.81 5.61 7.87
C ASN A 159 2.26 6.78 8.66
N ALA A 160 1.46 7.63 8.01
CA ALA A 160 0.70 8.76 8.54
C ALA A 160 1.33 9.41 9.79
N PRO A 161 2.50 10.07 9.63
CA PRO A 161 3.15 10.75 10.73
C PRO A 161 2.26 11.88 11.27
N SER A 162 2.55 12.36 12.48
CA SER A 162 1.82 13.48 13.06
C SER A 162 1.93 14.73 12.19
N GLY A 163 0.79 15.29 11.75
CA GLY A 163 0.72 16.43 10.83
C GLY A 163 0.23 17.74 11.47
N GLY A 164 -0.01 17.76 12.79
CA GLY A 164 -0.64 18.88 13.48
C GLY A 164 -2.18 18.80 13.47
N LYS A 165 -2.83 19.90 13.86
CA LYS A 165 -4.29 19.96 14.02
C LYS A 165 -5.00 19.62 12.69
N GLY A 166 -5.92 18.67 12.73
CA GLY A 166 -6.72 18.24 11.58
C GLY A 166 -6.18 17.00 10.85
N TYR A 167 -4.96 16.56 11.15
CA TYR A 167 -4.41 15.31 10.58
C TYR A 167 -4.41 14.20 11.63
N ARG A 168 -5.08 13.09 11.34
CA ARG A 168 -4.96 11.86 12.14
C ARG A 168 -3.68 11.12 11.78
N THR A 169 -3.12 10.43 12.76
CA THR A 169 -2.08 9.42 12.54
C THR A 169 -2.69 8.10 12.09
N GLY A 170 -1.87 7.18 11.60
CA GLY A 170 -2.31 5.84 11.24
C GLY A 170 -2.75 5.01 12.45
N LEU A 171 -3.34 3.84 12.19
CA LEU A 171 -3.79 2.90 13.22
C LEU A 171 -2.64 2.43 14.13
N ARG A 172 -1.42 2.41 13.60
CA ARG A 172 -0.18 2.03 14.32
C ARG A 172 0.48 3.22 15.03
N GLY A 173 -0.19 4.36 15.13
CA GLY A 173 0.39 5.62 15.61
C GLY A 173 1.06 6.44 14.49
N GLY A 174 1.73 7.53 14.87
CA GLY A 174 2.38 8.44 13.93
C GLY A 174 3.80 8.01 13.61
N GLY A 175 4.05 7.58 12.37
CA GLY A 175 5.38 7.13 11.92
C GLY A 175 5.80 5.80 12.56
N PRO A 176 5.02 4.72 12.39
CA PRO A 176 5.32 3.43 13.00
C PRO A 176 6.59 2.81 12.41
N MET A 177 7.27 1.97 13.19
CA MET A 177 8.32 1.10 12.69
C MET A 177 7.69 -0.18 12.13
N THR A 178 7.98 -0.50 10.86
CA THR A 178 7.58 -1.76 10.25
C THR A 178 8.75 -2.73 10.28
N THR A 179 8.49 -3.97 10.69
CA THR A 179 9.49 -5.05 10.69
C THR A 179 9.00 -6.16 9.76
N LEU A 180 9.87 -6.61 8.85
CA LEU A 180 9.58 -7.67 7.89
C LEU A 180 10.69 -8.73 7.97
N ILE A 181 10.31 -9.98 7.74
CA ILE A 181 11.23 -11.11 7.56
C ILE A 181 11.73 -11.06 6.11
N GLU A 182 13.05 -11.11 5.93
CA GLU A 182 13.65 -11.13 4.60
C GLU A 182 14.37 -12.46 4.34
N LEU A 183 13.99 -13.12 3.25
CA LEU A 183 14.63 -14.34 2.76
C LEU A 183 15.94 -14.01 2.04
N GLN A 184 17.07 -14.30 2.68
CA GLN A 184 18.40 -14.02 2.13
C GLN A 184 18.85 -15.06 1.08
N ALA A 185 18.43 -16.31 1.23
CA ALA A 185 18.70 -17.38 0.28
C ALA A 185 17.68 -18.51 0.43
N TYR A 186 17.41 -19.23 -0.66
CA TYR A 186 16.58 -20.43 -0.69
C TYR A 186 17.26 -21.49 -1.55
N GLN A 187 17.44 -22.71 -1.02
CA GLN A 187 18.14 -23.80 -1.72
C GLN A 187 19.51 -23.37 -2.31
N SER A 188 20.26 -22.53 -1.58
CA SER A 188 21.55 -21.93 -1.98
C SER A 188 21.47 -20.82 -3.04
N GLU A 189 20.31 -20.51 -3.61
CA GLU A 189 20.11 -19.36 -4.50
C GLU A 189 19.88 -18.08 -3.68
N ARG A 190 20.57 -16.99 -4.06
CA ARG A 190 20.46 -15.68 -3.38
C ARG A 190 19.51 -14.72 -4.10
N GLN A 191 19.32 -14.89 -5.41
CA GLN A 191 18.34 -14.15 -6.20
C GLN A 191 17.00 -14.87 -6.13
N THR A 192 16.40 -14.89 -4.93
CA THR A 192 15.08 -15.49 -4.74
C THR A 192 13.99 -14.58 -5.33
N PRO A 193 12.94 -15.17 -5.92
CA PRO A 193 11.78 -14.42 -6.40
C PRO A 193 11.14 -13.58 -5.30
N LEU A 194 10.65 -12.41 -5.67
CA LEU A 194 10.03 -11.45 -4.77
C LEU A 194 8.84 -12.05 -4.02
N TRP A 195 7.98 -12.84 -4.70
CA TRP A 195 6.83 -13.47 -4.04
C TRP A 195 7.26 -14.36 -2.87
N ARG A 196 8.36 -15.09 -3.00
CA ARG A 196 8.86 -16.01 -1.96
C ARG A 196 9.35 -15.23 -0.75
N LYS A 197 9.97 -14.07 -0.96
CA LYS A 197 10.35 -13.14 0.11
C LYS A 197 9.12 -12.58 0.84
N LEU A 198 8.08 -12.21 0.08
CA LEU A 198 6.84 -11.67 0.64
C LEU A 198 6.06 -12.75 1.42
N TRP A 199 6.03 -13.99 0.93
CA TRP A 199 5.25 -15.09 1.52
C TRP A 199 5.61 -15.38 2.98
N LEU A 200 6.88 -15.18 3.37
CA LEU A 200 7.32 -15.28 4.77
C LEU A 200 6.60 -14.33 5.73
N ASN A 201 6.01 -13.26 5.21
CA ASN A 201 5.28 -12.26 5.99
C ASN A 201 3.76 -12.37 5.81
N VAL A 202 3.28 -13.34 5.01
CA VAL A 202 1.85 -13.64 4.89
C VAL A 202 1.47 -14.61 5.99
N MET A 203 0.50 -14.23 6.81
CA MET A 203 0.09 -15.04 7.95
C MET A 203 -1.10 -15.94 7.58
N PRO A 204 -1.11 -17.21 8.03
CA PRO A 204 -2.30 -18.02 7.99
C PRO A 204 -3.49 -17.37 8.70
N GLN A 205 -4.69 -17.55 8.14
CA GLN A 205 -5.93 -16.92 8.64
C GLN A 205 -6.22 -17.29 10.09
N ASP A 206 -6.04 -18.55 10.47
CA ASP A 206 -6.26 -19.05 11.83
C ASP A 206 -5.24 -18.51 12.84
N ALA A 207 -3.96 -18.45 12.45
CA ALA A 207 -2.87 -17.97 13.29
C ALA A 207 -2.96 -16.46 13.55
N ALA A 208 -3.39 -15.68 12.56
CA ALA A 208 -3.52 -14.23 12.68
C ALA A 208 -4.91 -13.75 13.14
N ASP A 209 -5.91 -14.65 13.20
CA ASP A 209 -7.32 -14.29 13.40
C ASP A 209 -7.78 -13.20 12.40
N LEU A 210 -7.38 -13.41 11.14
CA LEU A 210 -7.65 -12.57 9.97
C LEU A 210 -8.28 -13.42 8.84
N PRO A 211 -9.54 -13.87 8.98
CA PRO A 211 -10.21 -14.62 7.93
C PRO A 211 -10.39 -13.76 6.68
N LEU A 212 -10.27 -14.39 5.51
CA LEU A 212 -10.59 -13.72 4.25
C LEU A 212 -12.09 -13.38 4.22
N PRO A 213 -12.47 -12.15 3.86
CA PRO A 213 -13.87 -11.75 3.77
C PRO A 213 -14.53 -12.41 2.55
N VAL A 214 -15.82 -12.68 2.64
CA VAL A 214 -16.61 -13.18 1.50
C VAL A 214 -16.66 -12.13 0.37
N THR A 215 -16.70 -10.85 0.74
CA THR A 215 -16.69 -9.71 -0.17
C THR A 215 -15.81 -8.61 0.40
N CYS A 216 -14.93 -8.05 -0.43
CA CYS A 216 -14.13 -6.89 -0.05
C CYS A 216 -14.86 -5.59 -0.41
N ASP A 217 -15.45 -4.97 0.61
CA ASP A 217 -16.20 -3.72 0.51
C ASP A 217 -15.52 -2.58 1.30
N ALA A 218 -16.27 -1.52 1.62
CA ALA A 218 -15.76 -0.38 2.36
C ALA A 218 -15.28 -0.69 3.79
N SER A 219 -15.70 -1.84 4.37
CA SER A 219 -15.20 -2.29 5.67
C SER A 219 -13.73 -2.72 5.61
N VAL A 220 -13.24 -3.15 4.45
CA VAL A 220 -11.84 -3.51 4.19
C VAL A 220 -11.10 -2.34 3.52
N PHE A 221 -11.74 -1.69 2.53
CA PHE A 221 -11.15 -0.65 1.69
C PHE A 221 -11.89 0.69 1.88
N PRO A 222 -11.41 1.59 2.75
CA PRO A 222 -12.18 2.77 3.19
C PRO A 222 -12.63 3.71 2.06
N TRP A 223 -11.90 3.76 0.95
CA TRP A 223 -12.17 4.66 -0.18
C TRP A 223 -13.33 4.20 -1.09
N LEU A 224 -13.95 3.05 -0.79
CA LEU A 224 -15.11 2.53 -1.54
C LEU A 224 -16.45 3.13 -1.13
N ALA A 225 -16.52 3.89 -0.04
CA ALA A 225 -17.74 4.53 0.44
C ALA A 225 -17.45 5.92 1.01
N ALA A 226 -18.52 6.66 1.35
CA ALA A 226 -18.41 7.98 1.95
C ALA A 226 -17.46 7.99 3.16
N THR A 227 -16.51 8.92 3.14
CA THR A 227 -15.43 9.00 4.12
C THR A 227 -15.98 9.26 5.52
N ARG A 228 -15.72 8.35 6.46
CA ARG A 228 -16.08 8.54 7.88
C ARG A 228 -15.16 9.59 8.51
N THR A 229 -15.72 10.68 9.03
CA THR A 229 -14.96 11.73 9.71
C THR A 229 -15.04 11.58 11.22
N SER A 230 -13.99 12.03 11.92
CA SER A 230 -13.92 12.00 13.38
C SER A 230 -14.12 13.38 14.02
N GLU A 231 -14.77 14.29 13.28
CA GLU A 231 -15.14 15.63 13.77
C GLU A 231 -16.18 15.52 14.89
N GLN A 232 -17.07 14.52 14.81
CA GLN A 232 -17.99 14.15 15.86
C GLN A 232 -17.43 12.94 16.62
N ALA A 233 -17.40 13.01 17.97
CA ALA A 233 -16.84 11.94 18.80
C ALA A 233 -17.57 10.59 18.61
N SER A 234 -18.87 10.62 18.29
CA SER A 234 -19.69 9.45 17.98
C SER A 234 -19.38 8.81 16.62
N ALA A 235 -18.63 9.48 15.74
CA ALA A 235 -18.31 9.02 14.39
C ALA A 235 -16.88 8.45 14.26
N VAL A 236 -16.16 8.31 15.37
CA VAL A 236 -14.85 7.65 15.39
C VAL A 236 -15.00 6.21 14.90
N THR A 237 -14.10 5.81 14.01
CA THR A 237 -14.08 4.44 13.47
C THR A 237 -13.50 3.48 14.51
N THR A 238 -14.24 2.43 14.85
CA THR A 238 -13.85 1.42 15.84
C THR A 238 -13.70 0.03 15.21
N PRO A 239 -12.98 -0.92 15.86
CA PRO A 239 -12.82 -2.27 15.33
C PRO A 239 -14.12 -3.02 15.05
N GLU A 240 -15.22 -2.68 15.73
CA GLU A 240 -16.54 -3.28 15.52
C GLU A 240 -17.23 -2.79 14.23
N GLN A 241 -16.73 -1.71 13.63
CA GLN A 241 -17.32 -1.08 12.45
C GLN A 241 -16.62 -1.47 11.14
N VAL A 242 -15.47 -2.15 11.22
CA VAL A 242 -14.59 -2.41 10.08
C VAL A 242 -14.07 -3.83 10.10
N ASN A 243 -13.60 -4.31 8.96
CA ASN A 243 -12.87 -5.57 8.90
C ASN A 243 -11.45 -5.35 9.44
N LYS A 244 -10.90 -6.31 10.20
CA LYS A 244 -9.52 -6.24 10.72
C LYS A 244 -8.47 -6.04 9.63
N LEU A 245 -8.71 -6.55 8.41
CA LEU A 245 -7.84 -6.37 7.24
C LEU A 245 -7.73 -4.90 6.80
N GLN A 246 -8.65 -4.01 7.22
CA GLN A 246 -8.50 -2.57 7.01
C GLN A 246 -7.21 -2.02 7.63
N ALA A 247 -6.58 -2.73 8.57
CA ALA A 247 -5.28 -2.39 9.13
C ALA A 247 -4.17 -2.23 8.07
N TYR A 248 -4.27 -2.93 6.93
CA TYR A 248 -3.36 -2.79 5.79
C TYR A 248 -3.66 -1.55 4.92
N TRP A 249 -4.86 -0.98 5.07
CA TRP A 249 -5.47 -0.02 4.15
C TRP A 249 -5.96 1.25 4.83
N GLY A 250 -5.39 1.56 6.00
CA GLY A 250 -5.79 2.72 6.80
C GLY A 250 -5.69 4.02 5.99
N MET A 251 -6.72 4.86 6.08
CA MET A 251 -6.82 6.13 5.35
C MET A 251 -7.05 7.32 6.30
N PRO A 252 -6.08 7.64 7.18
CA PRO A 252 -6.25 8.65 8.23
C PRO A 252 -6.28 10.10 7.70
N ARG A 253 -5.81 10.35 6.47
CA ARG A 253 -5.82 11.68 5.86
C ARG A 253 -6.80 11.73 4.70
N ARG A 254 -7.52 12.85 4.59
CA ARG A 254 -8.41 13.13 3.46
C ARG A 254 -7.62 13.79 2.36
N ILE A 255 -7.48 13.13 1.21
CA ILE A 255 -6.67 13.58 0.08
C ILE A 255 -7.43 13.29 -1.21
N ARG A 256 -7.39 14.21 -2.18
CA ARG A 256 -7.98 14.03 -3.52
C ARG A 256 -7.11 14.70 -4.58
#